data_AF-A0AAN8A187-F1
#
_entry.id   AF-A0AAN8A187-F1
#
_cell.length_a   1.000
_cell.length_b   1.000
_cell.length_c   1.000
_cell.angle_alpha   90.00
_cell.angle_beta   90.00
_cell.angle_gamma   90.00
#
_symmetry.space_group_name_H-M   'P 1'
#
loop_
_entity.id
_entity.type
_entity.pdbx_description
1 polymer ?
#
loop_
_entity_poly.entity_id
_entity_poly.type
_entity_poly.pdbx_seq_one_letter_code
_entity_poly.pdbx_strand_id
1 'polypeptide(L)'
;MSPDHRHDWDDLLAAIREARLHAGGGLAISSNGTDKDDRRRRLMEGAYFSARFIPTYHAVLCAIVLVFTTWHWGILLARYRRGVRRTDSSTIETTSSSSSTLSGNATPPELAKSLVYDERSSLLGNGRCASGAGLLRRIARMVHSLGMYQPTQVADKTLPSNSTSLVVLLLLGINVFYSVYRTVWTMEMAFVFSDRTALLFVANLPWLYVLSAKNQPLRLLTGYAYENLNILHRVLGGIMCFLALAHTGGMLVAWYAFFKPVGMTLIQFLSLPIIVLGLLALACYELLYVTSTNAFREWWYELFLGLHVFLQVAALAFVWFHHKNSRTYVGAALAIFVLDRLLFRLAIKSRSVRADLTVMEDGNTVKVSADWPVARTRFAAVFGSSVKNGWTSSEHTFLTIPAISRKHLLQSHPMTIASAAPLVGQDHAWLNLIIRAHDGFTRDLLHHAKEHPTAMVRFDGPYGSHHALHMLQDSDIAIMIVGGSGIAVSHPLVWSLLHDAWSGRRKVGLIWVVHEASHLSWIGHERLDELKALGLHLVVPAPTAKAGRPDVAALLEDMVNDLKVNEEDPRIGVVVSGPDSMNRAVRNRCAGLAWRGIDIDVSVEKYGW
;
A
#
# COMPACT_ATOMS: atom_id res chain seq x y z
N MET A 1 10.29 10.48 36.73
CA MET A 1 11.47 11.17 36.15
C MET A 1 12.68 10.31 36.48
N SER A 2 13.16 9.50 35.53
CA SER A 2 14.30 8.59 35.73
C SER A 2 15.63 9.36 35.68
N PRO A 3 16.63 9.08 36.55
CA PRO A 3 17.90 9.83 36.64
C PRO A 3 18.95 9.49 35.56
N ASP A 4 18.62 8.67 34.57
CA ASP A 4 19.61 7.95 33.74
C ASP A 4 20.36 8.81 32.69
N HIS A 5 19.97 10.08 32.48
CA HIS A 5 20.58 10.93 31.46
C HIS A 5 21.89 11.64 31.88
N ARG A 6 22.32 11.55 33.15
CA ARG A 6 23.57 12.18 33.62
C ARG A 6 24.81 11.34 33.29
N HIS A 7 24.73 10.02 33.40
CA HIS A 7 25.83 9.11 33.02
C HIS A 7 26.17 9.20 31.53
N ASP A 8 25.18 9.51 30.70
CA ASP A 8 25.34 9.59 29.25
C ASP A 8 26.25 10.72 28.76
N TRP A 9 26.29 11.81 29.53
CA TRP A 9 27.14 12.96 29.26
C TRP A 9 28.53 12.77 29.84
N ASP A 10 28.64 12.10 30.99
CA ASP A 10 29.93 11.79 31.60
C ASP A 10 30.72 10.82 30.73
N ASP A 11 30.08 9.87 30.03
CA ASP A 11 30.74 8.95 29.10
C ASP A 11 31.17 9.62 27.79
N LEU A 12 30.37 10.55 27.25
CA LEU A 12 30.73 11.35 26.07
C LEU A 12 31.84 12.34 26.43
N LEU A 13 31.76 12.97 27.60
CA LEU A 13 32.80 13.82 28.15
C LEU A 13 34.03 13.02 28.57
N ALA A 14 33.89 11.74 28.94
CA ALA A 14 34.99 10.82 29.24
C ALA A 14 35.68 10.39 27.94
N ALA A 15 34.94 10.04 26.89
CA ALA A 15 35.49 9.78 25.56
C ALA A 15 36.13 11.04 24.95
N ILE A 16 35.55 12.21 25.16
CA ILE A 16 36.14 13.51 24.80
C ILE A 16 37.33 13.84 25.70
N ARG A 17 37.33 13.44 26.99
CA ARG A 17 38.46 13.59 27.94
C ARG A 17 39.60 12.64 27.63
N GLU A 18 39.34 11.41 27.24
CA GLU A 18 40.32 10.42 26.75
C GLU A 18 40.90 10.86 25.41
N ALA A 19 40.04 11.34 24.49
CA ALA A 19 40.49 12.02 23.28
C ALA A 19 41.31 13.29 23.61
N ARG A 20 40.99 13.99 24.71
CA ARG A 20 41.76 15.14 25.26
C ARG A 20 43.07 14.73 25.92
N LEU A 21 43.16 13.54 26.50
CA LEU A 21 44.36 13.00 27.13
C LEU A 21 45.34 12.54 26.05
N HIS A 22 44.84 11.93 24.97
CA HIS A 22 45.64 11.63 23.78
C HIS A 22 45.96 12.86 22.92
N ALA A 23 45.11 13.90 22.93
CA ALA A 23 45.38 15.21 22.33
C ALA A 23 46.02 16.22 23.32
N GLY A 24 46.47 15.75 24.49
CA GLY A 24 46.87 16.55 25.64
C GLY A 24 48.09 17.46 25.45
N GLY A 25 48.75 17.41 24.30
CA GLY A 25 49.82 18.34 23.93
C GLY A 25 49.36 19.57 23.15
N GLY A 26 48.12 19.65 22.67
CA GLY A 26 47.72 20.62 21.62
C GLY A 26 46.71 21.71 22.00
N LEU A 27 46.19 21.74 23.24
CA LEU A 27 45.04 22.58 23.61
C LEU A 27 45.39 23.97 24.16
N ALA A 28 46.67 24.35 24.18
CA ALA A 28 47.09 25.70 24.50
C ALA A 28 47.50 26.42 23.20
N ILE A 29 46.63 27.26 22.65
CA ILE A 29 46.94 28.55 22.00
C ILE A 29 45.64 29.21 21.50
N SER A 30 45.43 30.45 21.98
CA SER A 30 44.68 31.58 21.41
C SER A 30 43.20 31.44 21.00
N SER A 31 42.29 31.53 21.98
CA SER A 31 41.12 32.43 21.90
C SER A 31 40.59 32.67 23.33
N ASN A 32 40.04 33.86 23.59
CA ASN A 32 39.58 34.32 24.89
C ASN A 32 38.61 33.28 25.51
N GLY A 33 38.80 32.91 26.80
CA GLY A 33 38.07 31.79 27.43
C GLY A 33 36.54 31.89 27.34
N THR A 34 36.02 33.12 27.29
CA THR A 34 34.59 33.43 27.18
C THR A 34 33.94 32.97 25.86
N ASP A 35 34.65 33.03 24.74
CA ASP A 35 34.12 32.66 23.41
C ASP A 35 34.05 31.13 23.22
N LYS A 36 35.03 30.40 23.78
CA LYS A 36 35.01 28.92 23.79
C LYS A 36 33.87 28.37 24.63
N ASP A 37 33.60 29.00 25.78
CA ASP A 37 32.53 28.58 26.67
C ASP A 37 31.14 28.90 26.09
N ASP A 38 30.96 30.06 25.45
CA ASP A 38 29.70 30.39 24.75
C ASP A 38 29.43 29.44 23.58
N ARG A 39 30.46 29.10 22.79
CA ARG A 39 30.34 28.13 21.69
C ARG A 39 29.93 26.75 22.18
N ARG A 40 30.57 26.24 23.24
CA ARG A 40 30.19 24.95 23.85
C ARG A 40 28.75 24.97 24.35
N ARG A 41 28.34 26.06 24.99
CA ARG A 41 26.97 26.25 25.47
C ARG A 41 25.97 26.16 24.31
N ARG A 42 26.21 26.86 23.20
CA ARG A 42 25.35 26.80 22.00
C ARG A 42 25.25 25.41 21.39
N LEU A 43 26.36 24.67 21.31
CA LEU A 43 26.37 23.28 20.84
C LEU A 43 25.53 22.37 21.74
N MET A 44 25.68 22.49 23.07
CA MET A 44 24.89 21.73 24.04
C MET A 44 23.41 22.08 23.96
N GLU A 45 23.07 23.36 23.88
CA GLU A 45 21.68 23.83 23.71
C GLU A 45 21.06 23.29 22.43
N GLY A 46 21.81 23.31 21.32
CA GLY A 46 21.39 22.78 20.04
C GLY A 46 21.13 21.27 20.08
N ALA A 47 22.09 20.49 20.61
CA ALA A 47 21.94 19.04 20.77
C ALA A 47 20.78 18.67 21.71
N TYR A 48 20.63 19.40 22.82
CA TYR A 48 19.52 19.20 23.74
C TYR A 48 18.16 19.53 23.12
N PHE A 49 18.09 20.63 22.35
CA PHE A 49 16.92 20.94 21.55
C PHE A 49 16.61 19.82 20.56
N SER A 50 17.62 19.25 19.89
CA SER A 50 17.45 18.10 19.00
C SER A 50 16.87 16.88 19.69
N ALA A 51 17.45 16.48 20.83
CA ALA A 51 17.00 15.33 21.60
C ALA A 51 15.54 15.47 22.10
N ARG A 52 15.08 16.69 22.40
CA ARG A 52 13.68 16.94 22.81
C ARG A 52 12.72 17.15 21.64
N PHE A 53 13.19 17.75 20.56
CA PHE A 53 12.34 18.10 19.42
C PHE A 53 12.08 16.87 18.53
N ILE A 54 13.07 16.02 18.28
CA ILE A 54 12.89 14.83 17.42
C ILE A 54 11.79 13.88 17.91
N PRO A 55 11.62 13.56 19.20
CA PRO A 55 10.51 12.72 19.65
C PRO A 55 9.12 13.23 19.25
N THR A 56 8.93 14.55 19.07
CA THR A 56 7.65 15.12 18.60
C THR A 56 7.30 14.69 17.17
N TYR A 57 8.29 14.25 16.38
CA TYR A 57 8.10 13.69 15.04
C TYR A 57 7.10 12.54 15.04
N HIS A 58 7.19 11.64 16.03
CA HIS A 58 6.27 10.51 16.15
C HIS A 58 4.84 10.98 16.42
N ALA A 59 4.66 12.02 17.23
CA ALA A 59 3.33 12.57 17.50
C ALA A 59 2.70 13.17 16.22
N VAL A 60 3.50 13.87 15.41
CA VAL A 60 3.05 14.41 14.10
C VAL A 60 2.65 13.27 13.16
N LEU A 61 3.46 12.22 13.03
CA LEU A 61 3.11 11.07 12.19
C LEU A 61 1.86 10.33 12.69
N CYS A 62 1.73 10.12 14.00
CA CYS A 62 0.53 9.54 14.60
C CYS A 62 -0.72 10.41 14.34
N ALA A 63 -0.61 11.73 14.41
CA ALA A 63 -1.71 12.64 14.09
C ALA A 63 -2.13 12.54 12.62
N ILE A 64 -1.17 12.43 11.70
CA ILE A 64 -1.46 12.22 10.27
C ILE A 64 -2.18 10.87 10.06
N VAL A 65 -1.69 9.80 10.67
CA VAL A 65 -2.35 8.49 10.63
C VAL A 65 -3.76 8.57 11.21
N LEU A 66 -3.97 9.31 12.30
CA LEU A 66 -5.29 9.52 12.90
C LEU A 66 -6.25 10.24 11.93
N VAL A 67 -5.79 11.25 11.19
CA VAL A 67 -6.60 11.90 10.15
C VAL A 67 -7.05 10.89 9.09
N PHE A 68 -6.13 10.09 8.54
CA PHE A 68 -6.50 9.02 7.60
C PHE A 68 -7.43 7.97 8.22
N THR A 69 -7.26 7.69 9.52
CA THR A 69 -8.11 6.74 10.26
C THR A 69 -9.52 7.27 10.37
N THR A 70 -9.70 8.51 10.85
CA THR A 70 -11.02 9.14 10.96
C THR A 70 -11.73 9.23 9.60
N TRP A 71 -10.98 9.52 8.54
CA TRP A 71 -11.49 9.50 7.17
C TRP A 71 -11.96 8.11 6.73
N HIS A 72 -11.12 7.08 6.91
CA HIS A 72 -11.43 5.70 6.54
C HIS A 72 -12.68 5.17 7.25
N TRP A 73 -12.72 5.30 8.57
CA TRP A 73 -13.83 4.83 9.39
C TRP A 73 -15.11 5.66 9.19
N GLY A 74 -14.97 6.95 8.89
CA GLY A 74 -16.09 7.80 8.48
C GLY A 74 -16.76 7.29 7.20
N ILE A 75 -15.98 6.90 6.18
CA ILE A 75 -16.50 6.30 4.94
C ILE A 75 -17.19 4.96 5.23
N LEU A 76 -16.56 4.09 6.04
CA LEU A 76 -17.17 2.80 6.41
C LEU A 76 -18.48 2.97 7.18
N LEU A 77 -18.55 3.92 8.11
CA LEU A 77 -19.79 4.21 8.84
C LEU A 77 -20.89 4.73 7.92
N ALA A 78 -20.55 5.62 6.98
CA ALA A 78 -21.49 6.12 5.98
C ALA A 78 -21.98 5.01 5.05
N ARG A 79 -21.13 4.02 4.72
CA ARG A 79 -21.51 2.82 3.98
C ARG A 79 -22.47 1.94 4.76
N TYR A 80 -22.16 1.64 6.01
CA TYR A 80 -23.03 0.83 6.87
C TYR A 80 -24.43 1.45 6.97
N ARG A 81 -24.51 2.77 7.19
CA ARG A 81 -25.80 3.50 7.22
C ARG A 81 -26.56 3.45 5.90
N ARG A 82 -25.87 3.56 4.76
CA ARG A 82 -26.49 3.40 3.43
C ARG A 82 -26.98 1.99 3.18
N GLY A 83 -26.22 0.98 3.63
CA GLY A 83 -26.60 -0.44 3.56
C GLY A 83 -27.89 -0.70 4.33
N VAL A 84 -27.96 -0.30 5.61
CA VAL A 84 -29.17 -0.46 6.44
C VAL A 84 -30.38 0.23 5.80
N ARG A 85 -30.23 1.48 5.35
CA ARG A 85 -31.32 2.21 4.69
C ARG A 85 -31.77 1.55 3.38
N ARG A 86 -30.85 0.94 2.63
CA ARG A 86 -31.16 0.18 1.41
C ARG A 86 -31.92 -1.11 1.75
N THR A 87 -31.52 -1.83 2.79
CA THR A 87 -32.22 -3.04 3.26
C THR A 87 -33.65 -2.71 3.71
N ASP A 88 -33.84 -1.65 4.50
CA ASP A 88 -35.17 -1.21 4.95
C ASP A 88 -36.08 -0.86 3.75
N SER A 89 -35.56 -0.14 2.75
CA SER A 89 -36.31 0.19 1.52
C SER A 89 -36.70 -1.06 0.72
N SER A 90 -35.82 -2.06 0.62
CA SER A 90 -36.11 -3.31 -0.08
C SER A 90 -37.15 -4.18 0.64
N THR A 91 -37.17 -4.12 1.98
CA THR A 91 -38.17 -4.81 2.81
C THR A 91 -39.55 -4.16 2.62
N ILE A 92 -39.60 -2.84 2.42
CA ILE A 92 -40.82 -2.10 2.13
C ILE A 92 -41.34 -2.41 0.71
N GLU A 93 -40.48 -2.48 -0.32
CA GLU A 93 -40.91 -2.82 -1.69
C GLU A 93 -41.44 -4.26 -1.82
N THR A 94 -40.83 -5.22 -1.10
CA THR A 94 -41.26 -6.62 -1.07
C THR A 94 -42.54 -6.84 -0.26
N THR A 95 -42.74 -6.10 0.83
CA THR A 95 -44.01 -6.11 1.57
C THR A 95 -45.14 -5.39 0.82
N SER A 96 -44.83 -4.32 0.08
CA SER A 96 -45.81 -3.61 -0.77
C SER A 96 -46.29 -4.45 -1.96
N SER A 97 -45.45 -5.35 -2.47
CA SER A 97 -45.80 -6.24 -3.58
C SER A 97 -46.66 -7.45 -3.15
N SER A 98 -46.91 -7.62 -1.85
CA SER A 98 -47.63 -8.79 -1.29
C SER A 98 -49.08 -8.50 -0.86
N SER A 99 -49.65 -7.33 -1.19
CA SER A 99 -51.04 -7.00 -0.85
C SER A 99 -51.95 -6.93 -2.09
N SER A 100 -52.38 -8.08 -2.58
CA SER A 100 -53.56 -8.18 -3.44
C SER A 100 -54.34 -9.46 -3.13
N THR A 101 -55.55 -9.31 -2.56
CA THR A 101 -56.78 -10.07 -2.87
C THR A 101 -57.86 -9.77 -1.81
N LEU A 102 -58.89 -9.01 -2.20
CA LEU A 102 -60.29 -9.33 -1.90
C LEU A 102 -61.20 -8.45 -2.78
N SER A 103 -61.99 -9.12 -3.61
CA SER A 103 -62.98 -8.56 -4.53
C SER A 103 -64.27 -8.15 -3.83
N GLY A 104 -64.94 -7.10 -4.31
CA GLY A 104 -66.35 -6.84 -4.02
C GLY A 104 -66.92 -5.64 -4.80
N ASN A 105 -67.94 -5.90 -5.64
CA ASN A 105 -68.71 -4.91 -6.41
C ASN A 105 -69.71 -4.12 -5.53
N ALA A 106 -69.78 -2.78 -5.68
CA ALA A 106 -71.01 -1.97 -5.70
C ALA A 106 -70.71 -0.46 -5.90
N THR A 107 -71.55 0.24 -6.68
CA THR A 107 -71.48 1.67 -7.06
C THR A 107 -72.05 2.61 -5.95
N PRO A 108 -71.96 3.97 -6.05
CA PRO A 108 -71.51 4.87 -4.98
C PRO A 108 -72.64 5.55 -4.19
N PRO A 109 -72.31 6.22 -3.07
CA PRO A 109 -72.81 7.59 -2.93
C PRO A 109 -71.83 8.60 -2.29
N GLU A 110 -72.21 9.85 -2.50
CA GLU A 110 -71.66 11.12 -2.05
C GLU A 110 -71.29 11.25 -0.56
N LEU A 111 -70.24 12.05 -0.35
CA LEU A 111 -70.15 13.15 0.63
C LEU A 111 -70.43 12.85 2.12
N ALA A 112 -69.36 12.63 2.88
CA ALA A 112 -69.23 13.20 4.24
C ALA A 112 -67.76 13.33 4.66
N LYS A 113 -67.38 14.56 5.01
CA LYS A 113 -66.11 14.96 5.63
C LYS A 113 -65.89 14.28 6.99
N SER A 114 -64.65 13.86 7.24
CA SER A 114 -64.02 13.87 8.58
C SER A 114 -62.53 13.52 8.37
N LEU A 115 -61.68 14.49 8.00
CA LEU A 115 -60.82 15.23 8.94
C LEU A 115 -59.82 14.34 9.69
N VAL A 116 -58.68 14.04 9.05
CA VAL A 116 -57.37 14.18 9.69
C VAL A 116 -56.47 14.90 8.70
N TYR A 117 -56.49 16.22 8.80
CA TYR A 117 -55.48 17.10 8.22
C TYR A 117 -54.18 16.83 8.98
N ASP A 118 -53.13 16.35 8.30
CA ASP A 118 -51.76 16.58 8.76
C ASP A 118 -51.23 17.82 8.01
N GLU A 119 -51.37 18.97 8.67
CA GLU A 119 -51.02 20.34 8.23
C GLU A 119 -49.50 20.56 8.14
N ARG A 120 -48.76 19.69 7.45
CA ARG A 120 -47.34 19.92 7.13
C ARG A 120 -46.93 19.68 5.68
N SER A 121 -47.88 19.54 4.76
CA SER A 121 -47.57 19.64 3.33
C SER A 121 -47.44 21.11 2.92
N SER A 122 -46.21 21.59 2.82
CA SER A 122 -45.91 22.87 2.16
C SER A 122 -46.33 22.83 0.69
N LEU A 123 -47.50 23.41 0.40
CA LEU A 123 -48.07 23.65 -0.95
C LEU A 123 -47.51 24.91 -1.63
N LEU A 124 -46.35 25.39 -1.19
CA LEU A 124 -45.58 26.40 -1.89
C LEU A 124 -44.47 25.70 -2.67
N GLY A 125 -44.45 25.92 -3.99
CA GLY A 125 -43.36 25.50 -4.85
C GLY A 125 -42.03 26.05 -4.32
N ASN A 126 -41.24 25.17 -3.71
CA ASN A 126 -39.86 25.47 -3.34
C ASN A 126 -38.94 25.31 -4.56
N GLY A 127 -39.21 26.13 -5.57
CA GLY A 127 -38.16 26.60 -6.45
C GLY A 127 -37.24 27.52 -5.63
N ARG A 128 -36.22 26.93 -4.97
CA ARG A 128 -34.91 27.51 -4.57
C ARG A 128 -34.32 26.82 -3.34
N CYS A 129 -33.56 25.75 -3.57
CA CYS A 129 -32.22 25.54 -2.97
C CYS A 129 -31.49 24.29 -3.51
N ALA A 130 -31.77 23.82 -4.73
CA ALA A 130 -31.06 22.68 -5.32
C ALA A 130 -29.73 23.07 -6.03
N SER A 131 -29.48 24.36 -6.31
CA SER A 131 -28.31 24.79 -7.09
C SER A 131 -26.99 24.73 -6.31
N GLY A 132 -26.99 25.02 -5.00
CA GLY A 132 -25.79 25.01 -4.15
C GLY A 132 -25.22 23.59 -3.95
N ALA A 133 -26.09 22.60 -3.72
CA ALA A 133 -25.67 21.21 -3.60
C ALA A 133 -25.16 20.62 -4.94
N GLY A 134 -25.68 21.09 -6.08
CA GLY A 134 -25.16 20.74 -7.40
C GLY A 134 -23.76 21.30 -7.65
N LEU A 135 -23.54 22.58 -7.33
CA LEU A 135 -22.24 23.23 -7.48
C LEU A 135 -21.18 22.62 -6.58
N LEU A 136 -21.48 22.40 -5.29
CA LEU A 136 -20.54 21.77 -4.35
C LEU A 136 -20.18 20.34 -4.77
N ARG A 137 -21.15 19.55 -5.25
CA ARG A 137 -20.88 18.21 -5.81
C ARG A 137 -19.99 18.29 -7.04
N ARG A 138 -20.23 19.23 -7.94
CA ARG A 138 -19.40 19.44 -9.13
C ARG A 138 -17.97 19.84 -8.76
N ILE A 139 -17.80 20.76 -7.82
CA ILE A 139 -16.47 21.16 -7.31
C ILE A 139 -15.78 19.96 -6.64
N ALA A 140 -16.49 19.19 -5.82
CA ALA A 140 -15.94 17.99 -5.19
C ALA A 140 -15.48 16.96 -6.24
N ARG A 141 -16.26 16.73 -7.30
CA ARG A 141 -15.89 15.85 -8.44
C ARG A 141 -14.67 16.38 -9.19
N MET A 142 -14.55 17.70 -9.38
CA MET A 142 -13.34 18.31 -9.99
C MET A 142 -12.11 18.14 -9.10
N VAL A 143 -12.21 18.38 -7.79
CA VAL A 143 -11.10 18.18 -6.84
C VAL A 143 -10.70 16.71 -6.78
N HIS A 144 -11.68 15.80 -6.78
CA HIS A 144 -11.45 14.35 -6.85
C HIS A 144 -10.70 13.96 -8.13
N SER A 145 -11.14 14.49 -9.28
CA SER A 145 -10.46 14.31 -10.58
C SER A 145 -9.00 14.74 -10.52
N LEU A 146 -8.70 15.89 -9.92
CA LEU A 146 -7.32 16.36 -9.78
C LEU A 146 -6.47 15.40 -8.94
N GLY A 147 -7.04 14.78 -7.90
CA GLY A 147 -6.37 13.77 -7.07
C GLY A 147 -6.17 12.42 -7.77
N MET A 148 -7.13 12.01 -8.61
CA MET A 148 -7.08 10.77 -9.41
C MET A 148 -6.05 10.83 -10.53
N TYR A 149 -5.86 12.00 -11.13
CA TYR A 149 -4.97 12.18 -12.28
C TYR A 149 -3.54 11.70 -11.98
N GLN A 150 -2.95 11.01 -12.95
CA GLN A 150 -1.56 10.56 -12.90
C GLN A 150 -0.74 11.26 -13.99
N PRO A 151 0.26 12.07 -13.60
CA PRO A 151 1.15 12.74 -14.54
C PRO A 151 1.91 11.77 -15.45
N THR A 152 2.44 12.31 -16.55
CA THR A 152 3.35 11.57 -17.43
C THR A 152 4.66 11.22 -16.72
N GLN A 153 5.37 10.24 -17.27
CA GLN A 153 6.69 9.86 -16.77
C GLN A 153 7.66 11.05 -16.87
N VAL A 154 8.50 11.21 -15.84
CA VAL A 154 9.63 12.12 -15.86
C VAL A 154 10.89 11.24 -15.87
N ALA A 155 11.64 11.30 -16.97
CA ALA A 155 12.64 10.28 -17.32
C ALA A 155 12.01 8.85 -17.29
N ASP A 156 12.76 7.84 -16.85
CA ASP A 156 12.30 6.44 -16.80
C ASP A 156 11.39 6.12 -15.59
N LYS A 157 10.99 7.12 -14.80
CA LYS A 157 10.19 6.91 -13.59
C LYS A 157 8.71 7.27 -13.80
N THR A 158 7.84 6.31 -13.56
CA THR A 158 6.39 6.54 -13.46
C THR A 158 6.08 7.28 -12.17
N LEU A 159 5.52 8.49 -12.29
CA LEU A 159 5.02 9.23 -11.14
C LEU A 159 3.71 8.59 -10.66
N PRO A 160 3.46 8.56 -9.33
CA PRO A 160 2.21 8.06 -8.81
C PRO A 160 1.07 9.08 -9.06
N SER A 161 -0.17 8.73 -8.70
CA SER A 161 -1.29 9.68 -8.79
C SER A 161 -0.99 10.97 -8.00
N ASN A 162 -1.66 12.07 -8.36
CA ASN A 162 -1.48 13.36 -7.67
C ASN A 162 -1.75 13.26 -6.17
N SER A 163 -2.79 12.52 -5.76
CA SER A 163 -3.08 12.27 -4.33
C SER A 163 -1.93 11.56 -3.62
N THR A 164 -1.37 10.51 -4.22
CA THR A 164 -0.19 9.80 -3.68
C THR A 164 1.05 10.70 -3.67
N SER A 165 1.24 11.51 -4.71
CA SER A 165 2.35 12.47 -4.81
C SER A 165 2.27 13.50 -3.68
N LEU A 166 1.07 13.99 -3.34
CA LEU A 166 0.87 14.90 -2.21
C LEU A 166 1.30 14.26 -0.89
N VAL A 167 0.96 12.99 -0.65
CA VAL A 167 1.38 12.25 0.56
C VAL A 167 2.90 12.08 0.61
N VAL A 168 3.53 11.77 -0.54
CA VAL A 168 4.98 11.67 -0.66
C VAL A 168 5.66 13.02 -0.38
N LEU A 169 5.13 14.11 -0.93
CA LEU A 169 5.63 15.47 -0.68
C LEU A 169 5.45 15.88 0.78
N LEU A 170 4.35 15.50 1.41
CA LEU A 170 4.13 15.72 2.84
C LEU A 170 5.19 14.98 3.67
N LEU A 171 5.44 13.70 3.39
CA LEU A 171 6.46 12.91 4.08
C LEU A 171 7.87 13.52 3.93
N LEU A 172 8.20 13.96 2.71
CA LEU A 172 9.46 14.67 2.43
C LEU A 172 9.53 16.00 3.19
N GLY A 173 8.47 16.81 3.11
CA GLY A 173 8.38 18.12 3.74
C GLY A 173 8.54 18.04 5.26
N ILE A 174 7.94 17.06 5.91
CA ILE A 174 8.09 16.84 7.35
C ILE A 174 9.56 16.47 7.67
N ASN A 175 10.18 15.56 6.92
CA ASN A 175 11.58 15.20 7.18
C ASN A 175 12.54 16.38 6.95
N VAL A 176 12.32 17.18 5.90
CA VAL A 176 13.08 18.41 5.65
C VAL A 176 12.89 19.37 6.81
N PHE A 177 11.64 19.65 7.21
CA PHE A 177 11.33 20.54 8.32
C PHE A 177 12.05 20.12 9.61
N TYR A 178 11.94 18.85 10.01
CA TYR A 178 12.61 18.35 11.22
C TYR A 178 14.13 18.36 11.13
N SER A 179 14.71 18.33 9.92
CA SER A 179 16.16 18.42 9.70
C SER A 179 16.69 19.86 9.83
N VAL A 180 15.90 20.86 9.42
CA VAL A 180 16.37 22.25 9.26
C VAL A 180 15.79 23.24 10.27
N TYR A 181 14.66 22.91 10.91
CA TYR A 181 13.94 23.85 11.78
C TYR A 181 14.81 24.27 12.97
N ARG A 182 15.03 25.60 13.08
CA ARG A 182 15.89 26.23 14.08
C ARG A 182 17.34 25.70 14.10
N THR A 183 17.82 25.17 12.98
CA THR A 183 19.23 24.82 12.80
C THR A 183 20.03 26.07 12.45
N VAL A 184 21.18 26.27 13.12
CA VAL A 184 22.11 27.36 12.84
C VAL A 184 23.11 26.91 11.77
N TRP A 185 23.20 27.64 10.66
CA TRP A 185 24.02 27.29 9.50
C TRP A 185 25.41 27.92 9.56
N THR A 186 26.22 27.47 10.51
CA THR A 186 27.65 27.82 10.58
C THR A 186 28.49 26.55 10.64
N MET A 187 29.74 26.60 10.17
CA MET A 187 30.65 25.44 10.21
C MET A 187 30.85 24.92 11.64
N GLU A 188 30.82 25.84 12.62
CA GLU A 188 30.90 25.51 14.04
C GLU A 188 29.65 24.79 14.55
N MET A 189 28.47 25.02 13.97
CA MET A 189 27.23 24.35 14.38
C MET A 189 26.92 23.11 13.53
N ALA A 190 27.81 22.72 12.61
CA ALA A 190 27.62 21.57 11.75
C ALA A 190 27.39 20.25 12.51
N PHE A 191 27.98 20.11 13.70
CA PHE A 191 27.72 18.96 14.59
C PHE A 191 26.25 18.86 15.00
N VAL A 192 25.58 19.99 15.29
CA VAL A 192 24.16 19.99 15.70
C VAL A 192 23.27 19.56 14.54
N PHE A 193 23.57 19.99 13.31
CA PHE A 193 22.88 19.52 12.12
C PHE A 193 23.14 18.04 11.86
N SER A 194 24.37 17.58 12.04
CA SER A 194 24.75 16.18 11.90
C SER A 194 24.03 15.28 12.92
N ASP A 195 24.01 15.67 14.19
CA ASP A 195 23.27 14.96 15.25
C ASP A 195 21.77 14.95 14.95
N ARG A 196 21.23 16.06 14.44
CA ARG A 196 19.83 16.18 14.04
C ARG A 196 19.43 15.16 12.98
N THR A 197 20.22 15.05 11.91
CA THR A 197 19.93 14.12 10.81
C THR A 197 20.11 12.67 11.23
N ALA A 198 21.06 12.35 12.12
CA ALA A 198 21.19 11.03 12.73
C ALA A 198 20.01 10.67 13.63
N LEU A 199 19.55 11.58 14.50
CA LEU A 199 18.38 11.34 15.35
C LEU A 199 17.11 11.14 14.49
N LEU A 200 16.94 11.94 13.43
CA LEU A 200 15.82 11.76 12.51
C LEU A 200 15.92 10.47 11.70
N PHE A 201 17.13 10.03 11.32
CA PHE A 201 17.36 8.73 10.70
C PHE A 201 16.84 7.60 11.57
N VAL A 202 17.26 7.54 12.84
CA VAL A 202 16.84 6.46 13.74
C VAL A 202 15.35 6.56 14.09
N ALA A 203 14.79 7.77 14.23
CA ALA A 203 13.36 7.97 14.45
C ALA A 203 12.49 7.42 13.31
N ASN A 204 13.02 7.36 12.09
CA ASN A 204 12.34 6.79 10.93
C ASN A 204 12.42 5.25 10.84
N LEU A 205 13.36 4.59 11.54
CA LEU A 205 13.53 3.13 11.47
C LEU A 205 12.25 2.36 11.79
N PRO A 206 11.52 2.60 12.90
CA PRO A 206 10.30 1.85 13.18
C PRO A 206 9.23 2.03 12.09
N TRP A 207 9.07 3.26 11.59
CA TRP A 207 8.10 3.56 10.52
C TRP A 207 8.46 2.88 9.21
N LEU A 208 9.74 2.84 8.84
CA LEU A 208 10.23 2.12 7.66
C LEU A 208 9.82 0.64 7.70
N TYR A 209 9.89 0.02 8.88
CA TYR A 209 9.52 -1.38 9.10
C TYR A 209 8.00 -1.60 9.15
N VAL A 210 7.24 -0.70 9.78
CA VAL A 210 5.77 -0.77 9.73
C VAL A 210 5.28 -0.71 8.28
N LEU A 211 5.82 0.22 7.49
CA LEU A 211 5.41 0.43 6.09
C LEU A 211 5.74 -0.76 5.17
N SER A 212 6.74 -1.59 5.51
CA SER A 212 7.07 -2.81 4.75
C SER A 212 6.39 -4.08 5.25
N ALA A 213 5.91 -4.06 6.51
CA ALA A 213 5.25 -5.20 7.13
C ALA A 213 3.95 -5.58 6.39
N LYS A 214 3.76 -6.88 6.20
CA LYS A 214 2.60 -7.44 5.47
C LYS A 214 1.37 -7.48 6.35
N ASN A 215 1.58 -7.74 7.64
CA ASN A 215 0.60 -7.72 8.71
C ASN A 215 0.82 -6.48 9.56
N GLN A 216 0.50 -5.32 8.99
CA GLN A 216 0.68 -4.03 9.68
C GLN A 216 -0.65 -3.47 10.21
N PRO A 217 -0.65 -2.83 11.39
CA PRO A 217 -1.85 -2.23 11.98
C PRO A 217 -2.43 -1.10 11.10
N LEU A 218 -1.61 -0.47 10.24
CA LEU A 218 -2.05 0.59 9.34
C LEU A 218 -3.14 0.13 8.35
N ARG A 219 -3.23 -1.18 8.03
CA ARG A 219 -4.33 -1.70 7.20
C ARG A 219 -5.68 -1.50 7.89
N LEU A 220 -5.77 -1.81 9.18
CA LEU A 220 -7.00 -1.64 9.97
C LEU A 220 -7.33 -0.16 10.17
N LEU A 221 -6.31 0.67 10.35
CA LEU A 221 -6.49 2.10 10.60
C LEU A 221 -6.92 2.84 9.33
N THR A 222 -6.25 2.60 8.20
CA THR A 222 -6.39 3.43 6.99
C THR A 222 -7.12 2.73 5.83
N GLY A 223 -7.33 1.41 5.90
CA GLY A 223 -7.92 0.60 4.82
C GLY A 223 -6.96 0.29 3.65
N TYR A 224 -5.79 0.95 3.60
CA TYR A 224 -4.79 0.69 2.58
C TYR A 224 -3.98 -0.56 2.92
N ALA A 225 -3.84 -1.44 1.93
CA ALA A 225 -2.99 -2.63 2.06
C ALA A 225 -1.50 -2.28 1.91
N TYR A 226 -0.64 -3.23 2.28
CA TYR A 226 0.79 -2.98 2.39
C TYR A 226 1.41 -2.60 1.04
N GLU A 227 0.83 -2.99 -0.09
CA GLU A 227 1.33 -2.72 -1.44
C GLU A 227 1.34 -1.23 -1.72
N ASN A 228 0.24 -0.56 -1.34
CA ASN A 228 0.07 0.88 -1.46
C ASN A 228 1.03 1.61 -0.52
N LEU A 229 1.17 1.11 0.72
CA LEU A 229 2.08 1.68 1.71
C LEU A 229 3.55 1.43 1.40
N ASN A 230 3.88 0.40 0.60
CA ASN A 230 5.25 0.12 0.19
C ASN A 230 5.84 1.25 -0.67
N ILE A 231 5.01 2.05 -1.36
CA ILE A 231 5.47 3.28 -2.02
C ILE A 231 6.16 4.19 -1.00
N LEU A 232 5.55 4.36 0.18
CA LEU A 232 6.11 5.17 1.26
C LEU A 232 7.35 4.52 1.87
N HIS A 233 7.41 3.19 2.00
CA HIS A 233 8.64 2.49 2.44
C HIS A 233 9.83 2.82 1.52
N ARG A 234 9.64 2.77 0.19
CA ARG A 234 10.72 3.07 -0.77
C ARG A 234 11.16 4.53 -0.70
N VAL A 235 10.21 5.47 -0.62
CA VAL A 235 10.51 6.89 -0.48
C VAL A 235 11.24 7.16 0.83
N LEU A 236 10.74 6.61 1.94
CA LEU A 236 11.33 6.80 3.25
C LEU A 236 12.73 6.20 3.34
N GLY A 237 12.95 5.02 2.76
CA GLY A 237 14.27 4.41 2.65
C GLY A 237 15.27 5.32 1.92
N GLY A 238 14.85 5.94 0.81
CA GLY A 238 15.68 6.92 0.11
C GLY A 238 15.97 8.17 0.93
N ILE A 239 14.97 8.72 1.64
CA ILE A 239 15.16 9.84 2.57
C ILE A 239 16.16 9.46 3.67
N MET A 240 16.06 8.26 4.24
CA MET A 240 16.97 7.79 5.28
C MET A 240 18.41 7.65 4.79
N CYS A 241 18.64 7.14 3.58
CA CYS A 241 20.00 7.10 3.00
C CYS A 241 20.56 8.52 2.85
N PHE A 242 19.75 9.46 2.36
CA PHE A 242 20.14 10.87 2.33
C PHE A 242 20.44 11.46 3.72
N LEU A 243 19.65 11.13 4.75
CA LEU A 243 19.92 11.55 6.12
C LEU A 243 21.24 10.98 6.66
N ALA A 244 21.59 9.73 6.32
CA ALA A 244 22.87 9.12 6.68
C ALA A 244 24.06 9.81 5.99
N LEU A 245 23.92 10.16 4.71
CA LEU A 245 24.90 10.97 3.98
C LEU A 245 25.03 12.38 4.59
N ALA A 246 23.91 13.03 4.92
CA ALA A 246 23.91 14.35 5.55
C ALA A 246 24.55 14.32 6.94
N HIS A 247 24.29 13.27 7.74
CA HIS A 247 24.97 13.03 9.01
C HIS A 247 26.48 12.90 8.80
N THR A 248 26.91 12.04 7.88
CA THR A 248 28.33 11.82 7.57
C THR A 248 29.01 13.10 7.09
N GLY A 249 28.38 13.84 6.17
CA GLY A 249 28.88 15.14 5.70
C GLY A 249 29.00 16.15 6.83
N GLY A 250 28.00 16.24 7.71
CA GLY A 250 28.06 17.09 8.89
C GLY A 250 29.16 16.70 9.87
N MET A 251 29.45 15.39 10.05
CA MET A 251 30.56 14.92 10.86
C MET A 251 31.92 15.24 10.23
N LEU A 252 32.05 15.21 8.91
CA LEU A 252 33.27 15.62 8.20
C LEU A 252 33.51 17.13 8.32
N VAL A 253 32.46 17.95 8.25
CA VAL A 253 32.56 19.38 8.52
C VAL A 253 32.95 19.64 9.98
N ALA A 254 32.36 18.89 10.93
CA ALA A 254 32.75 18.96 12.33
C ALA A 254 34.21 18.55 12.54
N TRP A 255 34.69 17.50 11.84
CA TRP A 255 36.11 17.14 11.82
C TRP A 255 36.97 18.32 11.37
N TYR A 256 36.64 18.94 10.23
CA TYR A 256 37.39 20.06 9.68
C TYR A 256 37.41 21.28 10.61
N ALA A 257 36.26 21.61 11.22
CA ALA A 257 36.10 22.79 12.06
C ALA A 257 36.64 22.62 13.49
N PHE A 258 36.60 21.40 14.05
CA PHE A 258 36.92 21.17 15.47
C PHE A 258 38.12 20.27 15.70
N PHE A 259 38.19 19.14 15.00
CA PHE A 259 39.19 18.11 15.28
C PHE A 259 40.51 18.36 14.54
N LYS A 260 40.45 18.88 13.30
CA LYS A 260 41.65 19.25 12.54
C LYS A 260 42.49 20.35 13.22
N PRO A 261 41.92 21.45 13.76
CA PRO A 261 42.70 22.48 14.45
C PRO A 261 43.43 21.99 15.70
N VAL A 262 42.95 20.93 16.36
CA VAL A 262 43.60 20.32 17.53
C VAL A 262 44.58 19.19 17.16
N GLY A 263 44.94 19.07 15.87
CA GLY A 263 45.96 18.14 15.39
C GLY A 263 45.45 16.75 15.03
N MET A 264 44.14 16.47 15.11
CA MET A 264 43.60 15.17 14.72
C MET A 264 43.49 15.08 13.19
N THR A 265 44.29 14.20 12.60
CA THR A 265 44.23 13.94 11.15
C THR A 265 42.91 13.28 10.75
N LEU A 266 42.56 13.34 9.46
CA LEU A 266 41.35 12.69 8.97
C LEU A 266 41.38 11.17 9.22
N ILE A 267 42.53 10.54 9.00
CA ILE A 267 42.68 9.09 9.20
C ILE A 267 42.46 8.72 10.67
N GLN A 268 43.01 9.49 11.60
CA GLN A 268 42.79 9.27 13.04
C GLN A 268 41.31 9.39 13.40
N PHE A 269 40.63 10.42 12.88
CA PHE A 269 39.19 10.62 13.10
C PHE A 269 38.35 9.46 12.52
N LEU A 270 38.62 9.06 11.28
CA LEU A 270 37.90 7.95 10.64
C LEU A 270 38.18 6.58 11.28
N SER A 271 39.32 6.44 11.98
CA SER A 271 39.70 5.22 12.70
C SER A 271 39.09 5.11 14.09
N LEU A 272 38.40 6.14 14.58
CA LEU A 272 37.70 6.08 15.86
C LEU A 272 36.63 4.96 15.80
N PRO A 273 36.54 4.05 16.79
CA PRO A 273 35.63 2.90 16.73
C PRO A 273 34.17 3.28 16.43
N ILE A 274 33.70 4.38 17.04
CA ILE A 274 32.36 4.90 16.78
C ILE A 274 32.18 5.36 15.33
N ILE A 275 33.18 6.02 14.73
CA ILE A 275 33.15 6.49 13.34
C ILE A 275 33.22 5.30 12.38
N VAL A 276 34.06 4.29 12.66
CA VAL A 276 34.11 3.05 11.87
C VAL A 276 32.75 2.35 11.84
N LEU A 277 32.08 2.19 12.99
CA LEU A 277 30.73 1.63 13.06
C LEU A 277 29.72 2.46 12.24
N GLY A 278 29.84 3.79 12.27
CA GLY A 278 29.01 4.70 11.47
C GLY A 278 29.25 4.55 9.96
N LEU A 279 30.50 4.42 9.54
CA LEU A 279 30.88 4.20 8.15
C LEU A 279 30.43 2.83 7.63
N LEU A 280 30.52 1.78 8.46
CA LEU A 280 30.01 0.45 8.12
C LEU A 280 28.48 0.46 7.99
N ALA A 281 27.78 1.15 8.90
CA ALA A 281 26.34 1.36 8.78
C ALA A 281 25.98 2.12 7.50
N LEU A 282 26.68 3.23 7.20
CA LEU A 282 26.51 4.00 5.97
C LEU A 282 26.71 3.12 4.73
N ALA A 283 27.81 2.37 4.66
CA ALA A 283 28.11 1.48 3.55
C ALA A 283 26.99 0.45 3.34
N CYS A 284 26.44 -0.12 4.40
CA CYS A 284 25.32 -1.05 4.30
C CYS A 284 24.05 -0.38 3.75
N TYR A 285 23.67 0.80 4.26
CA TYR A 285 22.48 1.52 3.80
C TYR A 285 22.59 2.05 2.37
N GLU A 286 23.75 2.55 1.96
CA GLU A 286 23.97 3.00 0.59
C GLU A 286 24.00 1.82 -0.40
N LEU A 287 24.63 0.69 -0.02
CA LEU A 287 24.59 -0.52 -0.85
C LEU A 287 23.18 -1.11 -0.94
N LEU A 288 22.42 -1.06 0.15
CA LEU A 288 20.98 -1.36 0.17
C LEU A 288 20.23 -0.51 -0.84
N TYR A 289 20.45 0.81 -0.84
CA TYR A 289 19.77 1.72 -1.74
C TYR A 289 20.09 1.42 -3.21
N VAL A 290 21.37 1.27 -3.56
CA VAL A 290 21.83 0.98 -4.93
C VAL A 290 21.22 -0.33 -5.45
N THR A 291 21.28 -1.39 -4.65
CA THR A 291 20.73 -2.70 -5.01
C THR A 291 19.19 -2.72 -5.03
N SER A 292 18.54 -1.76 -4.37
CA SER A 292 17.07 -1.62 -4.35
C SER A 292 16.51 -0.75 -5.47
N THR A 293 17.35 -0.21 -6.36
CA THR A 293 16.89 0.56 -7.54
C THR A 293 16.09 -0.32 -8.50
N ASN A 294 15.17 0.29 -9.27
CA ASN A 294 14.34 -0.46 -10.22
C ASN A 294 15.19 -1.21 -11.25
N ALA A 295 16.19 -0.56 -11.84
CA ALA A 295 17.09 -1.18 -12.81
C ALA A 295 17.80 -2.42 -12.24
N PHE A 296 18.37 -2.32 -11.04
CA PHE A 296 19.05 -3.46 -10.42
C PHE A 296 18.08 -4.60 -10.11
N ARG A 297 16.87 -4.28 -9.63
CA ARG A 297 15.83 -5.27 -9.31
C ARG A 297 15.30 -6.00 -10.55
N GLU A 298 15.23 -5.31 -11.69
CA GLU A 298 14.85 -5.90 -12.97
C GLU A 298 15.93 -6.84 -13.51
N TRP A 299 17.20 -6.49 -13.32
CA TRP A 299 18.32 -7.33 -13.78
C TRP A 299 18.62 -8.52 -12.86
N TRP A 300 18.53 -8.32 -11.54
CA TRP A 300 19.03 -9.28 -10.54
C TRP A 300 18.10 -9.38 -9.31
N TYR A 301 16.82 -9.70 -9.52
CA TYR A 301 15.80 -9.73 -8.46
C TYR A 301 16.19 -10.62 -7.26
N GLU A 302 16.64 -11.85 -7.50
CA GLU A 302 16.97 -12.80 -6.42
C GLU A 302 18.17 -12.31 -5.59
N LEU A 303 19.20 -11.77 -6.24
CA LEU A 303 20.36 -11.19 -5.58
C LEU A 303 19.98 -9.94 -4.77
N PHE A 304 19.16 -9.06 -5.35
CA PHE A 304 18.59 -7.92 -4.63
C PHE A 304 17.91 -8.36 -3.34
N LEU A 305 17.01 -9.35 -3.41
CA LEU A 305 16.26 -9.80 -2.24
C LEU A 305 17.19 -10.36 -1.15
N GLY A 306 18.19 -11.17 -1.53
CA GLY A 306 19.17 -11.72 -0.62
C GLY A 306 20.04 -10.65 0.05
N LEU A 307 20.63 -9.75 -0.74
CA LEU A 307 21.43 -8.63 -0.25
C LEU A 307 20.60 -7.70 0.64
N HIS A 308 19.35 -7.44 0.28
CA HIS A 308 18.49 -6.55 1.05
C HIS A 308 18.26 -7.07 2.46
N VAL A 309 18.01 -8.37 2.63
CA VAL A 309 17.85 -8.96 3.97
C VAL A 309 19.16 -8.96 4.74
N PHE A 310 20.25 -9.42 4.12
CA PHE A 310 21.55 -9.52 4.79
C PHE A 310 22.10 -8.16 5.24
N LEU A 311 22.16 -7.20 4.32
CA LEU A 311 22.67 -5.85 4.59
C LEU A 311 21.80 -5.13 5.61
N GLN A 312 20.49 -5.35 5.61
CA GLN A 312 19.61 -4.72 6.60
C GLN A 312 19.85 -5.25 8.02
N VAL A 313 20.13 -6.55 8.18
CA VAL A 313 20.52 -7.13 9.49
C VAL A 313 21.86 -6.57 9.94
N ALA A 314 22.87 -6.55 9.06
CA ALA A 314 24.17 -5.97 9.36
C ALA A 314 24.08 -4.48 9.72
N ALA A 315 23.30 -3.70 8.96
CA ALA A 315 23.09 -2.28 9.19
C ALA A 315 22.45 -2.00 10.56
N LEU A 316 21.43 -2.77 10.97
CA LEU A 316 20.83 -2.63 12.30
C LEU A 316 21.84 -2.93 13.41
N ALA A 317 22.68 -3.96 13.24
CA ALA A 317 23.73 -4.28 14.22
C ALA A 317 24.74 -3.13 14.34
N PHE A 318 25.24 -2.60 13.22
CA PHE A 318 26.17 -1.46 13.25
C PHE A 318 25.53 -0.21 13.86
N VAL A 319 24.28 0.12 13.51
CA VAL A 319 23.57 1.27 14.12
C VAL A 319 23.36 1.08 15.63
N TRP A 320 23.04 -0.13 16.09
CA TRP A 320 22.88 -0.45 17.51
C TRP A 320 24.14 -0.18 18.33
N PHE A 321 25.30 -0.58 17.80
CA PHE A 321 26.59 -0.38 18.46
C PHE A 321 27.18 1.02 18.22
N HIS A 322 26.77 1.71 17.15
CA HIS A 322 27.25 3.06 16.82
C HIS A 322 26.83 4.10 17.86
N HIS A 323 25.57 4.06 18.35
CA HIS A 323 25.11 5.05 19.31
C HIS A 323 23.98 4.55 20.22
N LYS A 324 24.05 4.82 21.52
CA LYS A 324 23.03 4.39 22.51
C LYS A 324 21.60 4.87 22.23
N ASN A 325 21.44 6.12 21.77
CA ASN A 325 20.13 6.68 21.43
C ASN A 325 19.46 5.97 20.24
N SER A 326 20.19 5.18 19.45
CA SER A 326 19.61 4.40 18.35
C SER A 326 18.93 3.12 18.84
N ARG A 327 19.33 2.57 20.00
CA ARG A 327 18.97 1.23 20.46
C ARG A 327 17.47 1.04 20.63
N THR A 328 16.77 2.04 21.15
CA THR A 328 15.31 1.99 21.31
C THR A 328 14.61 1.87 19.95
N TYR A 329 15.03 2.66 18.96
CA TYR A 329 14.46 2.63 17.61
C TYR A 329 14.81 1.36 16.85
N VAL A 330 16.06 0.89 16.95
CA VAL A 330 16.49 -0.39 16.37
C VAL A 330 15.74 -1.56 17.00
N GLY A 331 15.58 -1.56 18.33
CA GLY A 331 14.82 -2.58 19.06
C GLY A 331 13.35 -2.60 18.62
N ALA A 332 12.72 -1.44 18.46
CA ALA A 332 11.35 -1.34 17.94
C ALA A 332 11.25 -1.87 16.48
N ALA A 333 12.17 -1.49 15.61
CA ALA A 333 12.23 -2.00 14.23
C ALA A 333 12.40 -3.52 14.18
N LEU A 334 13.30 -4.07 15.00
CA LEU A 334 13.51 -5.52 15.15
C LEU A 334 12.25 -6.22 15.66
N ALA A 335 11.56 -5.67 16.66
CA ALA A 335 10.32 -6.22 17.17
C ALA A 335 9.24 -6.30 16.08
N ILE A 336 9.07 -5.23 15.29
CA ILE A 336 8.13 -5.21 14.15
C ILE A 336 8.50 -6.29 13.13
N PHE A 337 9.78 -6.42 12.79
CA PHE A 337 10.26 -7.45 11.85
C PHE A 337 9.98 -8.87 12.34
N VAL A 338 10.33 -9.16 13.60
CA VAL A 338 10.15 -10.48 14.21
C VAL A 338 8.66 -10.84 14.28
N LEU A 339 7.79 -9.91 14.69
CA LEU A 339 6.35 -10.12 14.72
C LEU A 339 5.78 -10.40 13.31
N ASP A 340 6.10 -9.56 12.32
CA ASP A 340 5.58 -9.75 10.95
C ASP A 340 6.13 -11.00 10.26
N ARG A 341 7.43 -11.30 10.41
CA ARG A 341 8.08 -12.42 9.72
C ARG A 341 7.89 -13.77 10.43
N LEU A 342 8.15 -13.86 11.74
CA LEU A 342 8.12 -15.14 12.45
C LEU A 342 6.70 -15.52 12.88
N LEU A 343 5.99 -14.59 13.53
CA LEU A 343 4.68 -14.90 14.09
C LEU A 343 3.61 -15.01 12.98
N PHE A 344 3.42 -13.95 12.19
CA PHE A 344 2.31 -13.96 11.24
C PHE A 344 2.57 -14.81 9.99
N ARG A 345 3.69 -14.58 9.29
CA ARG A 345 3.97 -15.24 8.00
C ARG A 345 4.36 -16.71 8.12
N LEU A 346 5.24 -17.05 9.07
CA LEU A 346 5.70 -18.43 9.21
C LEU A 346 4.70 -19.29 9.99
N ALA A 347 4.15 -18.80 11.11
CA ALA A 347 3.33 -19.62 11.99
C ALA A 347 1.81 -19.54 11.73
N ILE A 348 1.23 -18.33 11.64
CA ILE A 348 -0.24 -18.17 11.68
C ILE A 348 -0.89 -18.29 10.29
N LYS A 349 -0.33 -17.62 9.27
CA LYS A 349 -0.98 -17.46 7.95
C LYS A 349 -0.56 -18.50 6.90
N SER A 350 0.35 -19.41 7.24
CA SER A 350 0.84 -20.41 6.30
C SER A 350 -0.02 -21.69 6.30
N ARG A 351 -0.24 -22.25 5.11
CA ARG A 351 -0.83 -23.57 4.88
C ARG A 351 0.00 -24.31 3.84
N SER A 352 0.42 -25.52 4.17
CA SER A 352 1.00 -26.44 3.20
C SER A 352 -0.06 -27.41 2.71
N VAL A 353 -0.17 -27.58 1.39
CA VAL A 353 -1.14 -28.47 0.74
C VAL A 353 -0.51 -29.06 -0.51
N ARG A 354 -1.00 -30.22 -0.96
CA ARG A 354 -0.66 -30.74 -2.28
C ARG A 354 -1.49 -29.99 -3.31
N ALA A 355 -0.84 -29.40 -4.30
CA ALA A 355 -1.50 -28.67 -5.38
C ALA A 355 -1.27 -29.35 -6.72
N ASP A 356 -2.26 -29.25 -7.59
CA ASP A 356 -2.18 -29.65 -8.99
C ASP A 356 -1.52 -28.55 -9.81
N LEU A 357 -0.61 -28.97 -10.69
CA LEU A 357 0.12 -28.12 -11.62
C LEU A 357 -0.35 -28.43 -13.04
N THR A 358 -1.00 -27.47 -13.69
CA THR A 358 -1.50 -27.64 -15.05
C THR A 358 -0.83 -26.62 -15.97
N VAL A 359 -0.17 -27.08 -17.03
CA VAL A 359 0.35 -26.20 -18.08
C VAL A 359 -0.82 -25.80 -18.98
N MET A 360 -1.02 -24.49 -19.18
CA MET A 360 -2.10 -23.95 -20.00
C MET A 360 -1.80 -24.10 -21.50
N GLU A 361 -2.80 -23.87 -22.34
CA GLU A 361 -2.71 -24.02 -23.81
C GLU A 361 -1.65 -23.15 -24.47
N ASP A 362 -1.28 -22.03 -23.84
CA ASP A 362 -0.21 -21.14 -24.31
C ASP A 362 1.21 -21.72 -24.11
N GLY A 363 1.33 -22.86 -23.42
CA GLY A 363 2.60 -23.54 -23.12
C GLY A 363 3.57 -22.76 -22.22
N ASN A 364 3.18 -21.57 -21.77
CA ASN A 364 4.02 -20.61 -21.03
C ASN A 364 3.39 -20.15 -19.71
N THR A 365 2.20 -20.64 -19.38
CA THR A 365 1.51 -20.33 -18.13
C THR A 365 1.21 -21.63 -17.37
N VAL A 366 1.38 -21.59 -16.05
CA VAL A 366 1.04 -22.68 -15.13
C VAL A 366 -0.13 -22.25 -14.27
N LYS A 367 -1.19 -23.06 -14.25
CA LYS A 367 -2.26 -22.96 -13.27
C LYS A 367 -1.92 -23.85 -12.07
N VAL A 368 -1.82 -23.24 -10.89
CA VAL A 368 -1.64 -23.95 -9.62
C VAL A 368 -2.99 -23.99 -8.92
N SER A 369 -3.52 -25.20 -8.71
CA SER A 369 -4.85 -25.40 -8.12
C SER A 369 -4.76 -26.23 -6.85
N ALA A 370 -5.44 -25.82 -5.79
CA ALA A 370 -5.54 -26.61 -4.57
C ALA A 370 -6.87 -26.32 -3.88
N ASP A 371 -7.42 -27.35 -3.23
CA ASP A 371 -8.67 -27.28 -2.50
C ASP A 371 -8.49 -27.71 -1.04
N TRP A 372 -9.30 -27.14 -0.15
CA TRP A 372 -9.35 -27.57 1.25
C TRP A 372 -10.62 -27.13 1.98
N PRO A 373 -11.04 -27.89 3.00
CA PRO A 373 -12.20 -27.51 3.81
C PRO A 373 -11.97 -26.19 4.54
N VAL A 374 -12.97 -25.32 4.48
CA VAL A 374 -12.94 -23.98 5.09
C VAL A 374 -13.64 -24.01 6.44
N ALA A 375 -12.88 -23.82 7.52
CA ALA A 375 -13.45 -23.60 8.84
C ALA A 375 -13.37 -22.11 9.20
N ARG A 376 -14.48 -21.37 9.13
CA ARG A 376 -14.51 -19.96 9.54
C ARG A 376 -14.56 -19.86 11.07
N THR A 377 -13.42 -19.57 11.70
CA THR A 377 -13.34 -19.35 13.15
C THR A 377 -13.57 -17.89 13.52
N ARG A 378 -14.30 -17.59 14.62
CA ARG A 378 -14.50 -16.21 15.12
C ARG A 378 -13.18 -15.49 15.46
N PHE A 379 -12.10 -16.22 15.74
CA PHE A 379 -10.75 -15.68 15.96
C PHE A 379 -10.15 -14.98 14.73
N ALA A 380 -10.61 -15.30 13.51
CA ALA A 380 -10.13 -14.70 12.27
C ALA A 380 -10.47 -13.19 12.15
N ALA A 381 -11.50 -12.72 12.87
CA ALA A 381 -11.91 -11.31 12.86
C ALA A 381 -10.93 -10.38 13.57
N VAL A 382 -10.14 -10.89 14.53
CA VAL A 382 -9.27 -10.07 15.39
C VAL A 382 -7.81 -10.08 14.93
N PHE A 383 -7.29 -11.23 14.49
CA PHE A 383 -5.87 -11.39 14.11
C PHE A 383 -5.64 -11.52 12.60
N GLY A 384 -6.71 -11.37 11.81
CA GLY A 384 -6.70 -11.56 10.36
C GLY A 384 -6.97 -13.00 9.96
N SER A 385 -7.70 -13.18 8.86
CA SER A 385 -7.97 -14.48 8.25
C SER A 385 -6.66 -15.15 7.81
N SER A 386 -6.51 -16.44 8.09
CA SER A 386 -5.55 -17.30 7.39
C SER A 386 -6.19 -17.78 6.09
N VAL A 387 -5.40 -18.13 5.08
CA VAL A 387 -5.87 -18.76 3.83
C VAL A 387 -6.68 -20.04 4.11
N LYS A 388 -6.44 -20.68 5.26
CA LYS A 388 -7.22 -21.81 5.79
C LYS A 388 -8.69 -21.48 6.04
N ASN A 389 -9.00 -20.22 6.36
CA ASN A 389 -10.34 -19.74 6.69
C ASN A 389 -11.04 -19.09 5.47
N GLY A 390 -10.42 -19.14 4.29
CA GLY A 390 -10.88 -18.49 3.07
C GLY A 390 -10.19 -17.14 2.81
N TRP A 391 -10.54 -16.54 1.69
CA TRP A 391 -10.06 -15.25 1.20
C TRP A 391 -11.22 -14.42 0.67
N THR A 392 -10.96 -13.15 0.35
CA THR A 392 -11.89 -12.30 -0.38
C THR A 392 -11.38 -12.00 -1.78
N SER A 393 -12.23 -11.44 -2.63
CA SER A 393 -11.80 -10.92 -3.94
C SER A 393 -10.68 -9.87 -3.78
N SER A 394 -9.84 -9.75 -4.81
CA SER A 394 -8.65 -8.87 -4.83
C SER A 394 -7.64 -9.14 -3.71
N GLU A 395 -7.56 -10.38 -3.21
CA GLU A 395 -6.48 -10.84 -2.35
C GLU A 395 -5.47 -11.73 -3.09
N HIS A 396 -4.25 -11.79 -2.57
CA HIS A 396 -3.14 -12.59 -3.07
C HIS A 396 -2.51 -13.39 -1.92
N THR A 397 -1.71 -14.38 -2.29
CA THR A 397 -0.92 -15.18 -1.35
C THR A 397 0.54 -15.16 -1.74
N PHE A 398 1.44 -15.52 -0.83
CA PHE A 398 2.80 -15.85 -1.19
C PHE A 398 2.93 -17.37 -1.33
N LEU A 399 3.48 -17.78 -2.47
CA LEU A 399 3.67 -19.15 -2.86
C LEU A 399 5.14 -19.56 -2.66
N THR A 400 5.33 -20.68 -1.98
CA THR A 400 6.62 -21.36 -1.87
C THR A 400 6.44 -22.80 -2.31
N ILE A 401 7.28 -23.29 -3.22
CA ILE A 401 7.25 -24.67 -3.72
C ILE A 401 8.61 -25.32 -3.48
N PRO A 402 8.79 -25.98 -2.32
CA PRO A 402 10.05 -26.64 -1.95
C PRO A 402 10.56 -27.66 -2.97
N ALA A 403 9.66 -28.31 -3.71
CA ALA A 403 9.98 -29.40 -4.62
C ALA A 403 10.76 -28.97 -5.87
N ILE A 404 10.70 -27.68 -6.25
CA ILE A 404 11.35 -27.20 -7.48
C ILE A 404 12.88 -27.17 -7.32
N SER A 405 13.37 -26.61 -6.20
CA SER A 405 14.81 -26.53 -5.94
C SER A 405 15.13 -26.09 -4.51
N ARG A 406 16.34 -26.44 -4.02
CA ARG A 406 16.86 -26.00 -2.71
C ARG A 406 16.92 -24.47 -2.58
N LYS A 407 17.20 -23.76 -3.68
CA LYS A 407 17.19 -22.28 -3.73
C LYS A 407 15.81 -21.68 -3.45
N HIS A 408 14.72 -22.40 -3.75
CA HIS A 408 13.35 -21.91 -3.57
C HIS A 408 12.75 -22.25 -2.21
N LEU A 409 13.48 -22.96 -1.32
CA LEU A 409 12.99 -23.31 0.03
C LEU A 409 12.69 -22.09 0.89
N LEU A 410 13.47 -21.02 0.72
CA LEU A 410 13.37 -19.79 1.50
C LEU A 410 12.76 -18.63 0.71
N GLN A 411 12.47 -18.85 -0.58
CA GLN A 411 11.84 -17.85 -1.43
C GLN A 411 10.32 -17.96 -1.32
N SER A 412 9.66 -16.81 -1.31
CA SER A 412 8.21 -16.73 -1.25
C SER A 412 7.76 -15.70 -2.25
N HIS A 413 7.01 -16.16 -3.25
CA HIS A 413 6.67 -15.39 -4.43
C HIS A 413 5.20 -14.97 -4.35
N PRO A 414 4.89 -13.67 -4.33
CA PRO A 414 3.51 -13.22 -4.28
C PRO A 414 2.76 -13.64 -5.56
N MET A 415 1.50 -14.08 -5.42
CA MET A 415 0.64 -14.58 -6.49
C MET A 415 -0.81 -14.21 -6.20
N THR A 416 -1.45 -13.52 -7.13
CA THR A 416 -2.87 -13.12 -7.02
C THR A 416 -3.78 -14.36 -7.07
N ILE A 417 -4.76 -14.41 -6.16
CA ILE A 417 -5.75 -15.48 -6.15
C ILE A 417 -6.73 -15.24 -7.30
N ALA A 418 -6.71 -16.12 -8.29
CA ALA A 418 -7.55 -16.03 -9.48
C ALA A 418 -8.93 -16.64 -9.30
N SER A 419 -9.13 -17.51 -8.30
CA SER A 419 -10.41 -18.16 -8.03
C SER A 419 -11.36 -17.30 -7.19
N ALA A 420 -12.65 -17.57 -7.37
CA ALA A 420 -13.72 -17.01 -6.56
C ALA A 420 -13.49 -17.20 -5.06
N ALA A 421 -13.85 -16.19 -4.27
CA ALA A 421 -13.87 -16.31 -2.82
C ALA A 421 -14.95 -17.32 -2.37
N PRO A 422 -14.69 -18.16 -1.35
CA PRO A 422 -15.68 -19.11 -0.86
C PRO A 422 -16.89 -18.38 -0.27
N LEU A 423 -18.09 -18.74 -0.75
CA LEU A 423 -19.35 -18.16 -0.28
C LEU A 423 -19.65 -18.55 1.16
N VAL A 424 -20.55 -17.80 1.81
CA VAL A 424 -21.02 -18.13 3.16
C VAL A 424 -21.79 -19.45 3.11
N GLY A 425 -21.37 -20.43 3.91
CA GLY A 425 -21.98 -21.77 3.93
C GLY A 425 -21.33 -22.78 2.97
N GLN A 426 -20.30 -22.40 2.21
CA GLN A 426 -19.48 -23.37 1.48
C GLN A 426 -18.44 -24.01 2.41
N ASP A 427 -18.47 -25.33 2.49
CA ASP A 427 -17.54 -26.11 3.31
C ASP A 427 -16.18 -26.31 2.63
N HIS A 428 -16.10 -26.10 1.31
CA HIS A 428 -14.90 -26.34 0.52
C HIS A 428 -14.53 -25.10 -0.32
N ALA A 429 -13.24 -24.74 -0.34
CA ALA A 429 -12.72 -23.67 -1.19
C ALA A 429 -11.70 -24.21 -2.20
N TRP A 430 -11.77 -23.68 -3.42
CA TRP A 430 -10.84 -23.95 -4.51
C TRP A 430 -9.97 -22.72 -4.76
N LEU A 431 -8.67 -22.82 -4.48
CA LEU A 431 -7.70 -21.77 -4.73
C LEU A 431 -6.99 -22.04 -6.06
N ASN A 432 -7.13 -21.11 -7.00
CA ASN A 432 -6.42 -21.14 -8.28
C ASN A 432 -5.48 -19.95 -8.39
N LEU A 433 -4.24 -20.20 -8.82
CA LEU A 433 -3.28 -19.19 -9.23
C LEU A 433 -2.97 -19.36 -10.72
N ILE A 434 -2.87 -18.26 -11.46
CA ILE A 434 -2.48 -18.26 -12.88
C ILE A 434 -1.09 -17.60 -12.96
N ILE A 435 -0.06 -18.40 -13.23
CA ILE A 435 1.34 -17.99 -13.11
C ILE A 435 2.00 -18.05 -14.49
N ARG A 436 2.29 -16.89 -15.07
CA ARG A 436 3.03 -16.80 -16.33
C ARG A 436 4.52 -17.02 -16.09
N ALA A 437 5.16 -17.82 -16.95
CA ALA A 437 6.59 -18.04 -16.88
C ALA A 437 7.39 -16.81 -17.33
N HIS A 438 8.23 -16.33 -16.42
CA HIS A 438 9.29 -15.35 -16.60
C HIS A 438 10.60 -15.98 -16.13
N ASP A 439 11.71 -15.24 -16.11
CA ASP A 439 12.99 -15.79 -15.66
C ASP A 439 13.00 -16.13 -14.16
N GLY A 440 13.88 -17.06 -13.76
CA GLY A 440 14.00 -17.52 -12.37
C GLY A 440 12.90 -18.51 -11.97
N PHE A 441 12.31 -18.30 -10.78
CA PHE A 441 11.36 -19.23 -10.16
C PHE A 441 10.19 -19.66 -11.06
N THR A 442 9.57 -18.75 -11.81
CA THR A 442 8.38 -19.07 -12.59
C THR A 442 8.71 -19.90 -13.85
N ARG A 443 9.90 -19.72 -14.44
CA ARG A 443 10.43 -20.63 -15.48
C ARG A 443 10.70 -22.01 -14.90
N ASP A 444 11.33 -22.07 -13.74
CA ASP A 444 11.64 -23.34 -13.07
C ASP A 444 10.34 -24.09 -12.69
N LEU A 445 9.30 -23.37 -12.25
CA LEU A 445 7.96 -23.91 -12.02
C LEU A 445 7.35 -24.47 -13.31
N LEU A 446 7.45 -23.76 -14.44
CA LEU A 446 6.95 -24.26 -15.73
C LEU A 446 7.65 -25.56 -16.16
N HIS A 447 8.97 -25.63 -16.02
CA HIS A 447 9.70 -26.86 -16.33
C HIS A 447 9.31 -28.01 -15.40
N HIS A 448 9.21 -27.73 -14.10
CA HIS A 448 8.79 -28.73 -13.12
C HIS A 448 7.37 -29.26 -13.40
N ALA A 449 6.42 -28.37 -13.72
CA ALA A 449 5.02 -28.71 -13.99
C ALA A 449 4.83 -29.57 -15.26
N LYS A 450 5.76 -29.53 -16.21
CA LYS A 450 5.73 -30.39 -17.42
C LYS A 450 6.00 -31.86 -17.09
N GLU A 451 6.78 -32.12 -16.04
CA GLU A 451 7.18 -33.46 -15.63
C GLU A 451 6.39 -33.97 -14.41
N HIS A 452 5.93 -33.05 -13.57
CA HIS A 452 5.29 -33.34 -12.29
C HIS A 452 3.90 -32.68 -12.24
N PRO A 453 2.80 -33.46 -12.31
CA PRO A 453 1.45 -32.91 -12.30
C PRO A 453 1.01 -32.40 -10.92
N THR A 454 1.74 -32.75 -9.85
CA THR A 454 1.42 -32.31 -8.48
C THR A 454 2.68 -31.95 -7.71
N ALA A 455 2.57 -30.99 -6.79
CA ALA A 455 3.66 -30.62 -5.89
C ALA A 455 3.14 -30.24 -4.50
N MET A 456 3.99 -30.41 -3.48
CA MET A 456 3.74 -29.81 -2.17
C MET A 456 4.04 -28.32 -2.24
N VAL A 457 3.02 -27.51 -1.96
CA VAL A 457 3.11 -26.04 -1.98
C VAL A 457 2.77 -25.49 -0.62
N ARG A 458 3.35 -24.34 -0.29
CA ARG A 458 2.99 -23.56 0.89
C ARG A 458 2.43 -22.22 0.46
N PHE A 459 1.19 -21.95 0.85
CA PHE A 459 0.53 -20.66 0.73
C PHE A 459 0.69 -19.87 2.03
N ASP A 460 1.10 -18.62 1.95
CA ASP A 460 1.11 -17.66 3.05
C ASP A 460 0.15 -16.51 2.70
N GLY A 461 -0.89 -16.30 3.51
CA GLY A 461 -1.88 -15.25 3.27
C GLY A 461 -3.25 -15.54 3.90
N PRO A 462 -4.32 -14.93 3.39
CA PRO A 462 -4.34 -13.97 2.27
C PRO A 462 -3.87 -12.57 2.69
N TYR A 463 -3.49 -11.79 1.69
CA TYR A 463 -3.09 -10.39 1.78
C TYR A 463 -3.82 -9.57 0.70
N GLY A 464 -3.89 -8.25 0.85
CA GLY A 464 -4.52 -7.36 -0.13
C GLY A 464 -5.47 -6.35 0.51
N SER A 465 -6.14 -5.54 -0.30
CA SER A 465 -7.14 -4.56 0.16
C SER A 465 -8.53 -4.96 -0.31
N HIS A 466 -9.53 -4.64 0.52
CA HIS A 466 -10.94 -4.73 0.15
C HIS A 466 -11.44 -3.44 -0.52
N HIS A 467 -10.56 -2.44 -0.71
CA HIS A 467 -10.95 -1.12 -1.22
C HIS A 467 -11.57 -1.21 -2.61
N ALA A 468 -10.95 -1.96 -3.54
CA ALA A 468 -11.45 -2.14 -4.89
C ALA A 468 -12.83 -2.84 -4.91
N LEU A 469 -12.97 -3.94 -4.16
CA LEU A 469 -14.25 -4.64 -4.03
C LEU A 469 -15.34 -3.73 -3.45
N HIS A 470 -15.07 -3.04 -2.35
CA HIS A 470 -16.03 -2.13 -1.71
C HIS A 470 -16.40 -0.94 -2.62
N MET A 471 -15.44 -0.42 -3.38
CA MET A 471 -15.70 0.63 -4.37
C MET A 471 -16.67 0.11 -5.44
N LEU A 472 -16.45 -1.10 -5.97
CA LEU A 472 -17.35 -1.69 -6.98
C LEU A 472 -18.73 -2.03 -6.42
N GLN A 473 -18.80 -2.55 -5.18
CA GLN A 473 -20.07 -2.83 -4.49
C GLN A 473 -20.87 -1.54 -4.16
N ASP A 474 -20.18 -0.44 -3.94
CA ASP A 474 -20.83 0.84 -3.70
C ASP A 474 -21.39 1.50 -4.97
N SER A 475 -20.98 1.03 -6.15
CA SER A 475 -21.32 1.59 -7.45
C SER A 475 -22.55 0.93 -8.07
N ASP A 476 -23.26 1.69 -8.89
CA ASP A 476 -24.40 1.22 -9.70
C ASP A 476 -23.90 0.53 -10.98
N ILE A 477 -22.77 1.03 -11.50
CA ILE A 477 -22.04 0.44 -12.63
C ILE A 477 -20.61 0.07 -12.18
N ALA A 478 -20.26 -1.20 -12.30
CA ALA A 478 -18.94 -1.74 -11.96
C ALA A 478 -18.22 -2.21 -13.22
N ILE A 479 -17.09 -1.58 -13.56
CA ILE A 479 -16.30 -1.89 -14.76
C ILE A 479 -14.92 -2.39 -14.34
N MET A 480 -14.53 -3.55 -14.85
CA MET A 480 -13.17 -4.06 -14.73
C MET A 480 -12.47 -4.03 -16.08
N ILE A 481 -11.24 -3.49 -16.12
CA ILE A 481 -10.41 -3.45 -17.32
C ILE A 481 -9.11 -4.17 -17.03
N VAL A 482 -8.86 -5.27 -17.71
CA VAL A 482 -7.68 -6.11 -17.42
C VAL A 482 -6.89 -6.45 -18.67
N GLY A 483 -5.57 -6.52 -18.51
CA GLY A 483 -4.63 -6.87 -19.56
C GLY A 483 -3.87 -8.14 -19.19
N GLY A 484 -3.87 -9.13 -20.08
CA GLY A 484 -3.18 -10.40 -19.85
C GLY A 484 -3.60 -11.03 -18.53
N SER A 485 -2.62 -11.40 -17.69
CA SER A 485 -2.81 -12.09 -16.41
C SER A 485 -3.56 -11.28 -15.36
N GLY A 486 -3.85 -10.00 -15.62
CA GLY A 486 -4.73 -9.18 -14.77
C GLY A 486 -6.13 -9.76 -14.58
N ILE A 487 -6.54 -10.73 -15.41
CA ILE A 487 -7.78 -11.52 -15.22
C ILE A 487 -7.84 -12.22 -13.86
N ALA A 488 -6.68 -12.55 -13.26
CA ALA A 488 -6.61 -13.10 -11.91
C ALA A 488 -7.19 -12.14 -10.86
N VAL A 489 -7.15 -10.83 -11.10
CA VAL A 489 -7.76 -9.82 -10.21
C VAL A 489 -9.24 -9.66 -10.49
N SER A 490 -9.63 -9.56 -11.77
CA SER A 490 -11.02 -9.24 -12.12
C SER A 490 -11.96 -10.41 -12.00
N HIS A 491 -11.55 -11.64 -12.31
CA HIS A 491 -12.41 -12.82 -12.20
C HIS A 491 -13.06 -12.97 -10.81
N PRO A 492 -12.32 -12.96 -9.68
CA PRO A 492 -12.94 -13.04 -8.37
C PRO A 492 -13.77 -11.79 -8.01
N LEU A 493 -13.47 -10.62 -8.58
CA LEU A 493 -14.31 -9.42 -8.40
C LEU A 493 -15.64 -9.56 -9.13
N VAL A 494 -15.63 -9.96 -10.41
CA VAL A 494 -16.84 -10.26 -11.19
C VAL A 494 -17.70 -11.27 -10.44
N TRP A 495 -17.09 -12.39 -10.05
CA TRP A 495 -17.81 -13.48 -9.39
C TRP A 495 -18.56 -13.00 -8.15
N SER A 496 -17.88 -12.26 -7.27
CA SER A 496 -18.46 -11.71 -6.06
C SER A 496 -19.55 -10.69 -6.33
N LEU A 497 -19.44 -9.87 -7.38
CA LEU A 497 -20.46 -8.88 -7.74
C LEU A 497 -21.73 -9.51 -8.32
N LEU A 498 -21.60 -10.59 -9.10
CA LEU A 498 -22.73 -11.29 -9.72
C LEU A 498 -23.44 -12.26 -8.76
N HIS A 499 -22.76 -12.75 -7.72
CA HIS A 499 -23.36 -13.63 -6.70
C HIS A 499 -23.78 -12.88 -5.42
N ASP A 500 -23.53 -11.58 -5.34
CA ASP A 500 -24.03 -10.74 -4.24
C ASP A 500 -25.56 -10.71 -4.24
N ALA A 501 -26.20 -10.59 -3.08
CA ALA A 501 -27.65 -10.52 -2.95
C ALA A 501 -28.28 -9.32 -3.71
N TRP A 502 -27.43 -8.37 -4.11
CA TRP A 502 -27.77 -7.16 -4.86
C TRP A 502 -27.42 -7.24 -6.35
N SER A 503 -27.04 -8.42 -6.86
CA SER A 503 -26.58 -8.62 -8.24
C SER A 503 -27.57 -8.14 -9.31
N GLY A 504 -28.88 -8.28 -9.06
CA GLY A 504 -29.93 -7.87 -10.01
C GLY A 504 -30.09 -6.35 -10.22
N ARG A 505 -29.39 -5.50 -9.45
CA ARG A 505 -29.48 -4.03 -9.55
C ARG A 505 -28.21 -3.36 -10.08
N ARG A 506 -27.10 -4.08 -10.19
CA ARG A 506 -25.80 -3.52 -10.59
C ARG A 506 -25.42 -4.02 -11.98
N LYS A 507 -24.97 -3.11 -12.84
CA LYS A 507 -24.42 -3.47 -14.14
C LYS A 507 -22.94 -3.77 -14.01
N VAL A 508 -22.52 -4.95 -14.45
CA VAL A 508 -21.12 -5.40 -14.36
C VAL A 508 -20.54 -5.52 -15.76
N GLY A 509 -19.46 -4.79 -16.03
CA GLY A 509 -18.72 -4.81 -17.29
C GLY A 509 -17.30 -5.34 -17.10
N LEU A 510 -16.83 -6.14 -18.05
CA LEU A 510 -15.44 -6.60 -18.11
C LEU A 510 -14.86 -6.36 -19.50
N ILE A 511 -13.78 -5.58 -19.57
CA ILE A 511 -12.94 -5.43 -20.76
C ILE A 511 -11.68 -6.25 -20.53
N TRP A 512 -11.48 -7.31 -21.32
CA TRP A 512 -10.28 -8.15 -21.22
C TRP A 512 -9.42 -8.07 -22.47
N VAL A 513 -8.26 -7.44 -22.35
CA VAL A 513 -7.26 -7.32 -23.43
C VAL A 513 -6.27 -8.48 -23.32
N VAL A 514 -6.30 -9.39 -24.30
CA VAL A 514 -5.41 -10.56 -24.37
C VAL A 514 -4.37 -10.41 -25.48
N HIS A 515 -3.19 -11.00 -25.28
CA HIS A 515 -2.15 -11.02 -26.31
C HIS A 515 -2.45 -12.07 -27.40
N GLU A 516 -2.84 -13.26 -26.97
CA GLU A 516 -3.20 -14.40 -27.81
C GLU A 516 -4.60 -14.90 -27.43
N ALA A 517 -5.31 -15.52 -28.39
CA ALA A 517 -6.64 -16.08 -28.14
C ALA A 517 -6.60 -17.26 -27.14
N SER A 518 -5.49 -18.00 -27.13
CA SER A 518 -5.23 -19.10 -26.18
C SER A 518 -5.30 -18.67 -24.72
N HIS A 519 -5.07 -17.39 -24.40
CA HIS A 519 -5.16 -16.87 -23.03
C HIS A 519 -6.59 -16.93 -22.46
N LEU A 520 -7.63 -17.05 -23.31
CA LEU A 520 -9.00 -17.24 -22.83
C LEU A 520 -9.16 -18.57 -22.07
N SER A 521 -8.32 -19.57 -22.36
CA SER A 521 -8.28 -20.85 -21.65
C SER A 521 -7.91 -20.71 -20.16
N TRP A 522 -7.29 -19.61 -19.74
CA TRP A 522 -6.89 -19.39 -18.34
C TRP A 522 -8.07 -19.42 -17.36
N ILE A 523 -9.23 -18.92 -17.79
CA ILE A 523 -10.49 -19.01 -17.05
C ILE A 523 -11.37 -20.14 -17.62
N GLY A 524 -11.26 -20.41 -18.92
CA GLY A 524 -12.03 -21.41 -19.65
C GLY A 524 -13.32 -20.82 -20.22
N HIS A 525 -13.71 -21.29 -21.41
CA HIS A 525 -14.88 -20.80 -22.13
C HIS A 525 -16.18 -21.01 -21.34
N GLU A 526 -16.36 -22.17 -20.73
CA GLU A 526 -17.54 -22.50 -19.92
C GLU A 526 -17.77 -21.48 -18.80
N ARG A 527 -16.70 -21.11 -18.07
CA ARG A 527 -16.78 -20.12 -17.00
C ARG A 527 -17.11 -18.73 -17.52
N LEU A 528 -16.56 -18.34 -18.69
CA LEU A 528 -16.90 -17.05 -19.30
C LEU A 528 -18.37 -17.00 -19.74
N ASP A 529 -18.89 -18.09 -20.29
CA ASP A 529 -20.28 -18.16 -20.74
C ASP A 529 -21.26 -18.22 -19.55
N GLU A 530 -20.89 -18.88 -18.45
CA GLU A 530 -21.61 -18.80 -17.18
C GLU A 530 -21.68 -17.35 -16.66
N LEU A 531 -20.55 -16.63 -16.65
CA LEU A 531 -20.52 -15.24 -16.20
C LEU A 531 -21.41 -14.33 -17.07
N LYS A 532 -21.43 -14.55 -18.39
CA LYS A 532 -22.35 -13.83 -19.29
C LYS A 532 -23.81 -14.16 -18.99
N ALA A 533 -24.13 -15.43 -18.75
CA ALA A 533 -25.48 -15.86 -18.38
C ALA A 533 -25.94 -15.24 -17.06
N LEU A 534 -25.02 -14.99 -16.13
CA LEU A 534 -25.27 -14.26 -14.89
C LEU A 534 -25.38 -12.73 -15.06
N GLY A 535 -25.21 -12.20 -16.27
CA GLY A 535 -25.40 -10.77 -16.58
C GLY A 535 -24.10 -9.97 -16.78
N LEU A 536 -22.95 -10.61 -16.96
CA LEU A 536 -21.70 -9.92 -17.29
C LEU A 536 -21.74 -9.35 -18.72
N HIS A 537 -21.49 -8.04 -18.85
CA HIS A 537 -21.19 -7.41 -20.14
C HIS A 537 -19.69 -7.57 -20.47
N LEU A 538 -19.35 -8.64 -21.20
CA LEU A 538 -17.97 -8.98 -21.56
C LEU A 538 -17.58 -8.42 -22.94
N VAL A 539 -16.50 -7.64 -22.97
CA VAL A 539 -15.85 -7.16 -24.20
C VAL A 539 -14.42 -7.71 -24.27
N VAL A 540 -14.14 -8.51 -25.28
CA VAL A 540 -12.79 -9.03 -25.58
C VAL A 540 -12.37 -8.47 -26.94
N PRO A 541 -11.51 -7.44 -27.00
CA PRO A 541 -10.97 -6.94 -28.26
C PRO A 541 -10.15 -8.00 -29.00
N ALA A 542 -9.89 -7.77 -30.28
CA ALA A 542 -9.03 -8.65 -31.06
C ALA A 542 -7.65 -8.81 -30.39
N PRO A 543 -7.06 -10.03 -30.39
CA PRO A 543 -5.78 -10.29 -29.71
C PRO A 543 -4.68 -9.33 -30.16
N THR A 544 -3.91 -8.79 -29.20
CA THR A 544 -2.94 -7.73 -29.51
C THR A 544 -1.80 -8.18 -30.41
N ALA A 545 -1.49 -9.49 -30.45
CA ALA A 545 -0.54 -10.06 -31.40
C ALA A 545 -0.99 -9.90 -32.87
N LYS A 546 -2.30 -9.81 -33.13
CA LYS A 546 -2.87 -9.70 -34.48
C LYS A 546 -3.31 -8.29 -34.84
N ALA A 547 -3.99 -7.60 -33.92
CA ALA A 547 -4.63 -6.30 -34.18
C ALA A 547 -3.87 -5.10 -33.58
N GLY A 548 -2.76 -5.34 -32.87
CA GLY A 548 -2.05 -4.30 -32.13
C GLY A 548 -2.76 -3.90 -30.84
N ARG A 549 -2.32 -2.79 -30.24
CA ARG A 549 -2.83 -2.34 -28.95
C ARG A 549 -4.17 -1.60 -29.11
N PRO A 550 -5.25 -2.03 -28.43
CA PRO A 550 -6.53 -1.34 -28.49
C PRO A 550 -6.50 -0.02 -27.71
N ASP A 551 -7.35 0.92 -28.12
CA ASP A 551 -7.65 2.13 -27.34
C ASP A 551 -8.58 1.80 -26.17
N VAL A 552 -7.97 1.36 -25.07
CA VAL A 552 -8.66 1.08 -23.80
C VAL A 552 -9.41 2.29 -23.22
N ALA A 553 -9.01 3.52 -23.54
CA ALA A 553 -9.70 4.71 -23.05
C ALA A 553 -11.02 4.94 -23.80
N ALA A 554 -11.02 4.69 -25.12
CA ALA A 554 -12.25 4.68 -25.92
C ALA A 554 -13.19 3.55 -25.50
N LEU A 555 -12.67 2.32 -25.38
CA LEU A 555 -13.47 1.15 -24.94
C LEU A 555 -14.12 1.37 -23.56
N LEU A 556 -13.43 2.03 -22.63
CA LEU A 556 -14.01 2.40 -21.34
C LEU A 556 -15.19 3.36 -21.52
N GLU A 557 -15.03 4.40 -22.33
CA GLU A 557 -16.08 5.41 -22.52
C GLU A 557 -17.30 4.82 -23.24
N ASP A 558 -17.07 3.98 -24.24
CA ASP A 558 -18.14 3.24 -24.93
C ASP A 558 -18.92 2.38 -23.93
N MET A 559 -18.21 1.58 -23.12
CA MET A 559 -18.85 0.75 -22.08
C MET A 559 -19.57 1.59 -21.02
N VAL A 560 -19.03 2.73 -20.62
CA VAL A 560 -19.70 3.66 -19.69
C VAL A 560 -20.99 4.19 -20.32
N ASN A 561 -20.96 4.58 -21.60
CA ASN A 561 -22.14 5.08 -22.28
C ASN A 561 -23.22 4.00 -22.41
N ASP A 562 -22.83 2.78 -22.83
CA ASP A 562 -23.73 1.63 -23.01
C ASP A 562 -24.42 1.24 -21.70
N LEU A 563 -23.68 1.17 -20.59
CA LEU A 563 -24.25 0.79 -19.30
C LEU A 563 -25.06 1.93 -18.65
N LYS A 564 -24.77 3.19 -19.00
CA LYS A 564 -25.43 4.37 -18.42
C LYS A 564 -26.80 4.69 -19.02
N VAL A 565 -27.13 4.21 -20.23
CA VAL A 565 -28.30 4.65 -21.04
C VAL A 565 -29.61 4.83 -20.26
N ASN A 566 -29.86 4.05 -19.20
CA ASN A 566 -31.11 4.08 -18.42
C ASN A 566 -30.96 4.56 -16.96
N GLU A 567 -29.86 5.23 -16.59
CA GLU A 567 -29.64 5.68 -15.20
C GLU A 567 -29.29 7.18 -15.13
N GLU A 568 -30.03 7.91 -14.28
CA GLU A 568 -29.73 9.31 -13.95
C GLU A 568 -28.58 9.39 -12.93
N ASP A 569 -27.46 9.99 -13.33
CA ASP A 569 -26.26 10.23 -12.50
C ASP A 569 -25.75 8.99 -11.72
N PRO A 570 -25.49 7.84 -12.38
CA PRO A 570 -25.05 6.63 -11.70
C PRO A 570 -23.63 6.79 -11.15
N ARG A 571 -23.37 6.15 -10.01
CA ARG A 571 -22.02 6.03 -9.48
C ARG A 571 -21.29 4.90 -10.20
N ILE A 572 -20.16 5.23 -10.81
CA ILE A 572 -19.36 4.28 -11.61
C ILE A 572 -18.09 3.93 -10.84
N GLY A 573 -17.83 2.64 -10.63
CA GLY A 573 -16.58 2.13 -10.08
C GLY A 573 -15.76 1.45 -11.17
N VAL A 574 -14.50 1.83 -11.34
CA VAL A 574 -13.60 1.23 -12.31
C VAL A 574 -12.42 0.57 -11.60
N VAL A 575 -12.15 -0.70 -11.88
CA VAL A 575 -10.90 -1.37 -11.47
C VAL A 575 -10.09 -1.68 -12.71
N VAL A 576 -8.81 -1.31 -12.70
CA VAL A 576 -7.89 -1.63 -13.80
C VAL A 576 -6.66 -2.39 -13.32
N SER A 577 -6.27 -3.43 -14.07
CA SER A 577 -5.09 -4.24 -13.79
C SER A 577 -4.37 -4.66 -15.08
N GLY A 578 -3.15 -4.14 -15.28
CA GLY A 578 -2.27 -4.52 -16.39
C GLY A 578 -1.03 -3.64 -16.49
N PRO A 579 -0.46 -3.44 -17.70
CA PRO A 579 0.73 -2.63 -17.90
C PRO A 579 0.55 -1.16 -17.48
N ASP A 580 1.63 -0.50 -17.05
CA ASP A 580 1.56 0.88 -16.51
C ASP A 580 0.94 1.89 -17.46
N SER A 581 1.23 1.78 -18.75
CA SER A 581 0.64 2.65 -19.77
C SER A 581 -0.87 2.45 -19.89
N MET A 582 -1.37 1.22 -19.70
CA MET A 582 -2.81 0.91 -19.73
C MET A 582 -3.50 1.44 -18.47
N ASN A 583 -2.93 1.16 -17.29
CA ASN A 583 -3.44 1.66 -16.02
C ASN A 583 -3.52 3.19 -16.00
N ARG A 584 -2.49 3.87 -16.51
CA ARG A 584 -2.44 5.34 -16.62
C ARG A 584 -3.50 5.86 -17.59
N ALA A 585 -3.67 5.23 -18.76
CA ALA A 585 -4.65 5.65 -19.75
C ALA A 585 -6.08 5.58 -19.19
N VAL A 586 -6.44 4.46 -18.55
CA VAL A 586 -7.74 4.26 -17.89
C VAL A 586 -7.94 5.28 -16.76
N ARG A 587 -6.98 5.39 -15.83
CA ARG A 587 -7.04 6.33 -14.71
C ARG A 587 -7.23 7.77 -15.18
N ASN A 588 -6.46 8.22 -16.17
CA ASN A 588 -6.56 9.58 -16.68
C ASN A 588 -7.86 9.80 -17.46
N ARG A 589 -8.41 8.77 -18.12
CA ARG A 589 -9.74 8.87 -18.72
C ARG A 589 -10.84 9.00 -17.67
N CYS A 590 -10.78 8.21 -16.60
CA CYS A 590 -11.68 8.35 -15.44
C CYS A 590 -11.58 9.75 -14.82
N ALA A 591 -10.37 10.28 -14.63
CA ALA A 591 -10.19 11.66 -14.16
C ALA A 591 -10.86 12.67 -15.10
N GLY A 592 -10.66 12.56 -16.42
CA GLY A 592 -11.34 13.42 -17.40
C GLY A 592 -12.88 13.30 -17.38
N LEU A 593 -13.43 12.11 -17.13
CA LEU A 593 -14.86 11.90 -16.93
C LEU A 593 -15.35 12.56 -15.63
N ALA A 594 -14.60 12.41 -14.53
CA ALA A 594 -14.90 13.06 -13.26
C ALA A 594 -14.85 14.60 -13.35
N TRP A 595 -13.89 15.15 -14.10
CA TRP A 595 -13.80 16.58 -14.39
C TRP A 595 -15.04 17.10 -15.15
N ARG A 596 -15.57 16.30 -16.09
CA ARG A 596 -16.83 16.57 -16.80
C ARG A 596 -18.07 16.46 -15.89
N GLY A 597 -17.89 16.03 -14.64
CA GLY A 597 -18.94 15.95 -13.63
C GLY A 597 -19.59 14.59 -13.50
N ILE A 598 -19.03 13.52 -14.08
CA ILE A 598 -19.53 12.15 -13.88
C ILE A 598 -19.05 11.63 -12.52
N ASP A 599 -19.90 10.95 -11.75
CA ASP A 599 -19.49 10.30 -10.50
C ASP A 599 -18.76 8.99 -10.80
N ILE A 600 -17.44 9.06 -10.95
CA ILE A 600 -16.59 7.92 -11.30
C ILE A 600 -15.38 7.84 -10.39
N ASP A 601 -15.10 6.64 -9.90
CA ASP A 601 -13.93 6.32 -9.08
C ASP A 601 -13.09 5.23 -9.76
N VAL A 602 -11.77 5.23 -9.52
CA VAL A 602 -10.84 4.30 -10.15
C VAL A 602 -9.83 3.73 -9.16
N SER A 603 -9.79 2.41 -9.05
CA SER A 603 -8.73 1.68 -8.35
C SER A 603 -7.81 1.00 -9.36
N VAL A 604 -6.50 1.15 -9.16
CA VAL A 604 -5.50 0.42 -9.95
C VAL A 604 -4.96 -0.71 -9.09
N GLU A 605 -5.32 -1.93 -9.45
CA GLU A 605 -4.80 -3.15 -8.84
C GLU A 605 -3.58 -3.60 -9.63
N LYS A 606 -2.40 -3.14 -9.21
CA LYS A 606 -1.12 -3.54 -9.81
C LYS A 606 -0.31 -4.36 -8.82
N TYR A 607 -0.07 -5.60 -9.19
CA TYR A 607 0.84 -6.49 -8.50
C TYR A 607 2.14 -6.54 -9.32
N GLY A 608 3.22 -5.98 -8.77
CA GLY A 608 4.48 -5.72 -9.48
C GLY A 608 5.46 -6.90 -9.48
N TRP A 609 4.96 -8.13 -9.48
CA TRP A 609 5.73 -9.37 -9.37
C TRP A 609 5.46 -10.32 -10.54
#